data_AF-A0A0S4JG62-F1
#
_entry.id   AF-A0A0S4JG62-F1
#
_cell.length_a   1.000
_cell.length_b   1.000
_cell.length_c   1.000
_cell.angle_alpha   90.00
_cell.angle_beta   90.00
_cell.angle_gamma   90.00
#
_symmetry.space_group_name_H-M   'P 1'
#
loop_
_entity.id
_entity.type
_entity.pdbx_description
1 polymer ?
#
loop_
_entity_poly.entity_id
_entity_poly.type
_entity_poly.pdbx_seq_one_letter_code
_entity_poly.pdbx_strand_id
1 'polypeptide(L)'
;MSTELPRIHSPNTSAGGAGGGGDPSSQLEMMARKVLEEIATVGTSADVQLDEYIKILAEYRDECERRAQYKEAELVQHVLKHLRLEEETRHVRGLTDQQELERRGLEEAHGLEFQNFNKIWNEKIDAFEEYQLDEEGRLLERHSNELSTFHAEMTNTEPRHVKYSKDLLNLRTIQQSLATQRAYGDAHKVKLKGDKIEAIEFEKISREKQELYERKEGKILQRHQQEFAALRKRMASRKLELERARKKELEMLLMRYNNVRRGLEAQQNIIRSKTGNLLLKHANNKKSDNSGSTVIVSSMASGAFGPSLKKRQYVEGGSPNASMQ
;
A
#
# COMPACT_ATOMS: atom_id res chain seq x y z
N MET A 1 -50.21 -23.38 -19.99
CA MET A 1 -50.81 -23.04 -18.69
C MET A 1 -51.08 -21.54 -18.73
N SER A 2 -52.03 -21.02 -19.51
CA SER A 2 -53.44 -21.39 -19.67
C SER A 2 -54.15 -21.41 -18.34
N THR A 3 -54.62 -20.27 -17.90
CA THR A 3 -55.72 -20.14 -16.93
C THR A 3 -56.72 -19.13 -17.50
N GLU A 4 -57.90 -19.66 -17.76
CA GLU A 4 -59.10 -19.01 -18.27
C GLU A 4 -59.95 -18.44 -17.13
N LEU A 5 -60.54 -17.25 -17.38
CA LEU A 5 -61.94 -16.82 -17.09
C LEU A 5 -62.38 -16.59 -15.61
N PRO A 6 -63.42 -15.74 -15.33
CA PRO A 6 -64.57 -15.42 -16.20
C PRO A 6 -65.06 -13.96 -16.29
N ARG A 7 -65.81 -13.74 -17.39
CA ARG A 7 -66.79 -12.66 -17.64
C ARG A 7 -67.91 -12.65 -16.59
N ILE A 8 -68.28 -11.48 -16.10
CA ILE A 8 -69.61 -11.24 -15.51
C ILE A 8 -70.14 -9.86 -15.94
N HIS A 9 -71.24 -9.91 -16.70
CA HIS A 9 -72.38 -8.99 -16.82
C HIS A 9 -72.21 -7.46 -16.84
N SER A 10 -72.57 -6.89 -17.99
CA SER A 10 -73.15 -5.54 -18.10
C SER A 10 -74.61 -5.52 -17.63
N PRO A 11 -75.08 -4.41 -17.04
CA PRO A 11 -76.43 -3.94 -17.26
C PRO A 11 -76.42 -2.62 -18.03
N ASN A 12 -77.28 -2.58 -19.05
CA ASN A 12 -77.59 -1.40 -19.85
C ASN A 12 -78.93 -0.85 -19.35
N THR A 13 -78.99 0.39 -18.84
CA THR A 13 -80.15 1.28 -19.04
C THR A 13 -79.87 2.73 -18.61
N SER A 14 -79.87 3.60 -19.61
CA SER A 14 -80.58 4.89 -19.70
C SER A 14 -80.53 5.95 -18.59
N ALA A 15 -80.10 7.13 -19.04
CA ALA A 15 -80.72 8.46 -18.84
C ALA A 15 -80.69 9.09 -17.43
N GLY A 16 -80.01 10.24 -17.37
CA GLY A 16 -80.13 11.20 -16.28
C GLY A 16 -78.98 12.20 -16.29
N GLY A 17 -79.21 13.37 -16.86
CA GLY A 17 -78.22 14.45 -16.93
C GLY A 17 -77.94 15.12 -15.58
N ALA A 18 -76.73 15.63 -15.44
CA ALA A 18 -76.28 16.77 -14.64
C ALA A 18 -74.75 16.80 -14.79
N GLY A 19 -74.13 17.77 -15.46
CA GLY A 19 -73.98 19.11 -14.90
C GLY A 19 -72.87 19.10 -13.85
N GLY A 20 -71.61 19.03 -14.28
CA GLY A 20 -70.44 19.00 -13.39
C GLY A 20 -69.12 19.15 -14.13
N GLY A 21 -69.08 19.95 -15.18
CA GLY A 21 -67.83 20.36 -15.83
C GLY A 21 -67.15 21.42 -14.95
N GLY A 22 -66.33 20.99 -13.99
CA GLY A 22 -65.40 21.89 -13.32
C GLY A 22 -64.42 22.42 -14.35
N ASP A 23 -64.38 23.75 -14.51
CA ASP A 23 -63.47 24.43 -15.43
C ASP A 23 -62.03 23.90 -15.19
N PRO A 24 -61.34 23.33 -16.20
CA PRO A 24 -59.98 22.82 -16.05
C PRO A 24 -59.02 23.87 -15.46
N SER A 25 -59.33 25.14 -15.70
CA SER A 25 -58.59 26.27 -15.15
C SER A 25 -58.76 26.43 -13.62
N SER A 26 -59.91 26.04 -13.05
CA SER A 26 -60.15 26.05 -11.60
C SER A 26 -59.42 24.93 -10.86
N GLN A 27 -59.13 23.81 -11.53
CA GLN A 27 -58.38 22.70 -10.94
C GLN A 27 -56.88 23.01 -10.87
N LEU A 28 -56.34 23.63 -11.93
CA LEU A 28 -54.95 24.09 -11.98
C LEU A 28 -54.66 25.14 -10.90
N GLU A 29 -55.57 26.09 -10.70
CA GLU A 29 -55.47 27.12 -9.64
C GLU A 29 -55.45 26.51 -8.23
N MET A 30 -56.26 25.48 -7.99
CA MET A 30 -56.27 24.75 -6.73
C MET A 30 -54.96 23.98 -6.49
N MET A 31 -54.42 23.34 -7.53
CA MET A 31 -53.14 22.65 -7.47
C MET A 31 -51.97 23.62 -7.24
N ALA A 32 -51.94 24.75 -7.95
CA ALA A 32 -50.91 25.76 -7.79
C ALA A 32 -50.90 26.39 -6.39
N ARG A 33 -52.07 26.69 -5.83
CA ARG A 33 -52.19 27.20 -4.45
C ARG A 33 -51.71 26.19 -3.42
N LYS A 34 -52.05 24.92 -3.60
CA LYS A 34 -51.58 23.84 -2.73
C LYS A 34 -50.05 23.71 -2.77
N VAL A 35 -49.46 23.76 -3.96
CA VAL A 35 -47.99 23.75 -4.14
C VAL A 35 -47.33 24.95 -3.46
N LEU A 36 -47.88 26.16 -3.61
CA LEU A 36 -47.35 27.36 -2.95
C LEU A 36 -47.46 27.29 -1.42
N GLU A 37 -48.54 26.72 -0.88
CA GLU A 37 -48.73 26.50 0.56
C GLU A 37 -47.77 25.44 1.11
N GLU A 38 -47.56 24.34 0.37
CA GLU A 38 -46.58 23.31 0.72
C GLU A 38 -45.14 23.87 0.75
N ILE A 39 -44.77 24.70 -0.24
CA ILE A 39 -43.46 25.39 -0.26
C ILE A 39 -43.31 26.33 0.95
N ALA A 40 -44.36 27.04 1.34
CA ALA A 40 -44.32 28.00 2.44
C ALA A 40 -44.28 27.34 3.84
N THR A 41 -44.86 26.14 4.00
CA THR A 41 -45.05 25.48 5.30
C THR A 41 -44.01 24.41 5.60
N VAL A 42 -43.62 23.62 4.60
CA VAL A 42 -42.72 22.46 4.77
C VAL A 42 -41.28 22.81 4.41
N GLY A 43 -41.07 23.96 3.76
CA GLY A 43 -39.85 24.26 3.02
C GLY A 43 -39.67 23.26 1.87
N THR A 44 -38.69 23.51 1.00
CA THR A 44 -38.41 22.70 -0.20
C THR A 44 -37.78 21.33 0.12
N SER A 45 -38.22 20.66 1.18
CA SER A 45 -37.60 19.47 1.76
C SER A 45 -38.04 18.14 1.12
N ALA A 46 -39.08 18.14 0.28
CA ALA A 46 -39.53 16.96 -0.44
C ALA A 46 -38.87 16.86 -1.84
N ASP A 47 -37.70 16.23 -1.89
CA ASP A 47 -36.83 16.10 -3.07
C ASP A 47 -37.51 15.54 -4.34
N VAL A 48 -38.58 14.75 -4.18
CA VAL A 48 -39.22 14.04 -5.30
C VAL A 48 -40.23 14.93 -6.05
N GLN A 49 -40.64 16.06 -5.48
CA GLN A 49 -41.74 16.88 -6.04
C GLN A 49 -41.29 18.19 -6.69
N LEU A 50 -40.01 18.60 -6.64
CA LEU A 50 -39.55 19.86 -7.23
C LEU A 50 -39.84 19.97 -8.74
N ASP A 51 -39.55 18.93 -9.51
CA ASP A 51 -39.81 18.88 -10.96
C ASP A 51 -41.31 18.99 -11.28
N GLU A 52 -42.15 18.38 -10.45
CA GLU A 52 -43.62 18.42 -10.57
C GLU A 52 -44.17 19.79 -10.19
N TYR A 53 -43.67 20.38 -9.10
CA TYR A 53 -43.97 21.74 -8.67
C TYR A 53 -43.58 22.77 -9.73
N ILE A 54 -42.41 22.63 -10.37
CA ILE A 54 -41.96 23.52 -11.45
C ILE A 54 -42.88 23.43 -12.67
N LYS A 55 -43.38 22.24 -13.02
CA LYS A 55 -44.33 22.05 -14.13
C LYS A 55 -45.69 22.70 -13.82
N ILE A 56 -46.27 22.38 -12.65
CA ILE A 56 -47.58 22.90 -12.22
C ILE A 56 -47.56 24.43 -12.14
N LEU A 57 -46.50 25.02 -11.55
CA LEU A 57 -46.38 26.47 -11.43
C LEU A 57 -46.08 27.16 -12.78
N ALA A 58 -45.42 26.49 -13.72
CA ALA A 58 -45.23 27.02 -15.07
C ALA A 58 -46.54 27.07 -15.86
N GLU A 59 -47.34 26.00 -15.79
CA GLU A 59 -48.67 25.96 -16.39
C GLU A 59 -49.61 27.01 -15.77
N TYR A 60 -49.54 27.18 -14.44
CA TYR A 60 -50.31 28.20 -13.74
C TYR A 60 -49.93 29.63 -14.13
N ARG A 61 -48.63 29.91 -14.29
CA ARG A 61 -48.16 31.21 -14.79
C ARG A 61 -48.74 31.52 -16.17
N ASP A 62 -48.69 30.56 -17.09
CA ASP A 62 -49.17 30.74 -18.47
C ASP A 62 -50.69 31.03 -18.49
N GLU A 63 -51.44 30.40 -17.58
CA GLU A 63 -52.87 30.66 -17.41
C GLU A 63 -53.16 32.04 -16.78
N CYS A 64 -52.36 32.49 -15.80
CA CYS A 64 -52.43 33.85 -15.25
C CYS A 64 -52.12 34.92 -16.31
N GLU A 65 -51.16 34.66 -17.22
CA GLU A 65 -50.85 35.54 -18.35
C GLU A 65 -52.02 35.62 -19.35
N ARG A 66 -52.62 34.48 -19.68
CA ARG A 66 -53.82 34.40 -20.55
C ARG A 66 -55.01 35.18 -19.98
N ARG A 67 -55.13 35.21 -18.64
CA ARG A 67 -56.17 35.94 -17.89
C ARG A 67 -55.79 37.41 -17.58
N ALA A 68 -54.64 37.90 -18.04
CA ALA A 68 -54.10 39.24 -17.77
C ALA A 68 -53.87 39.56 -16.27
N GLN A 69 -53.66 38.55 -15.43
CA GLN A 69 -53.36 38.67 -14.00
C GLN A 69 -51.85 38.77 -13.75
N TYR A 70 -51.25 39.88 -14.20
CA TYR A 70 -49.78 40.02 -14.24
C TYR A 70 -49.09 40.01 -12.87
N LYS A 71 -49.75 40.51 -11.81
CA LYS A 71 -49.17 40.52 -10.45
C LYS A 71 -48.97 39.12 -9.89
N GLU A 72 -49.90 38.22 -10.20
CA GLU A 72 -49.83 36.83 -9.76
C GLU A 72 -48.82 36.05 -10.61
N ALA A 73 -48.80 36.29 -11.92
CA ALA A 73 -47.77 35.74 -12.81
C ALA A 73 -46.35 36.16 -12.38
N GLU A 74 -46.14 37.40 -11.94
CA GLU A 74 -44.85 37.89 -11.42
C GLU A 74 -44.41 37.15 -10.14
N LEU A 75 -45.34 36.96 -9.20
CA LEU A 75 -45.07 36.21 -7.96
C LEU A 75 -44.70 34.76 -8.25
N VAL A 76 -45.48 34.08 -9.10
CA VAL A 76 -45.22 32.69 -9.51
C VAL A 76 -43.89 32.59 -10.26
N GLN A 77 -43.56 33.59 -11.09
CA GLN A 77 -42.27 33.66 -11.77
C GLN A 77 -41.10 33.82 -10.80
N HIS A 78 -41.26 34.53 -9.68
CA HIS A 78 -40.24 34.61 -8.63
C HIS A 78 -40.05 33.27 -7.91
N VAL A 79 -41.15 32.59 -7.57
CA VAL A 79 -41.12 31.26 -6.95
C VAL A 79 -40.47 30.22 -7.88
N LEU A 80 -40.83 30.21 -9.17
CA LEU A 80 -40.21 29.33 -10.17
C LEU A 80 -38.70 29.55 -10.30
N LYS A 81 -38.22 30.80 -10.22
CA LYS A 81 -36.78 31.11 -10.23
C LYS A 81 -36.09 30.55 -8.98
N HIS A 82 -36.72 30.65 -7.81
CA HIS A 82 -36.19 30.11 -6.56
C HIS A 82 -36.10 28.59 -6.60
N LEU A 83 -37.19 27.91 -6.98
CA LEU A 83 -37.23 26.45 -7.07
C LEU A 83 -36.17 25.90 -8.05
N ARG A 84 -36.00 26.54 -9.22
CA ARG A 84 -34.94 26.15 -10.17
C ARG A 84 -33.53 26.32 -9.61
N LEU A 85 -33.30 27.35 -8.80
CA LEU A 85 -32.01 27.56 -8.15
C LEU A 85 -31.76 26.52 -7.05
N GLU A 86 -32.79 26.17 -6.29
CA GLU A 86 -32.70 25.12 -5.25
C GLU A 86 -32.43 23.74 -5.87
N GLU A 87 -33.12 23.41 -6.96
CA GLU A 87 -32.91 22.18 -7.72
C GLU A 87 -31.46 22.05 -8.22
N GLU A 88 -30.94 23.12 -8.83
CA GLU A 88 -29.57 23.14 -9.33
C GLU A 88 -28.54 23.08 -8.19
N THR A 89 -28.81 23.78 -7.08
CA THR A 89 -27.97 23.71 -5.87
C THR A 89 -27.94 22.29 -5.29
N ARG A 90 -29.09 21.60 -5.27
CA ARG A 90 -29.19 20.20 -4.86
C ARG A 90 -28.42 19.30 -5.82
N HIS A 91 -28.56 19.50 -7.12
CA HIS A 91 -27.83 18.73 -8.13
C HIS A 91 -26.31 18.85 -7.93
N VAL A 92 -25.81 20.07 -7.65
CA VAL A 92 -24.39 20.31 -7.34
C VAL A 92 -23.96 19.60 -6.06
N ARG A 93 -24.79 19.62 -5.01
CA ARG A 93 -24.50 18.90 -3.75
C ARG A 93 -24.40 17.40 -3.99
N GLY A 94 -25.39 16.80 -4.67
CA GLY A 94 -25.37 15.37 -5.01
C GLY A 94 -24.17 14.96 -5.86
N LEU A 95 -23.77 15.80 -6.82
CA LEU A 95 -22.53 15.60 -7.58
C LEU A 95 -21.29 15.64 -6.68
N THR A 96 -21.25 16.55 -5.70
CA THR A 96 -20.12 16.67 -4.77
C THR A 96 -20.03 15.44 -3.88
N ASP A 97 -21.15 14.99 -3.31
CA ASP A 97 -21.21 13.79 -2.47
C ASP A 97 -20.77 12.55 -3.24
N GLN A 98 -21.20 12.42 -4.50
CA GLN A 98 -20.76 11.34 -5.39
C GLN A 98 -19.25 11.38 -5.64
N GLN A 99 -18.69 12.56 -5.91
CA GLN A 99 -17.24 12.74 -6.10
C GLN A 99 -16.44 12.37 -4.85
N GLU A 100 -16.95 12.67 -3.67
CA GLU A 100 -16.34 12.28 -2.40
C GLU A 100 -16.39 10.77 -2.18
N LEU A 101 -17.52 10.14 -2.49
CA LEU A 101 -17.67 8.69 -2.39
C LEU A 101 -16.71 7.95 -3.32
N GLU A 102 -16.59 8.40 -4.57
CA GLU A 102 -15.64 7.86 -5.55
C GLU A 102 -14.19 7.98 -5.07
N ARG A 103 -13.81 9.14 -4.51
CA ARG A 103 -12.48 9.35 -3.94
C ARG A 103 -12.22 8.43 -2.75
N ARG A 104 -13.18 8.30 -1.84
CA ARG A 104 -13.08 7.41 -0.68
C ARG A 104 -12.92 5.95 -1.13
N GLY A 105 -13.73 5.50 -2.08
CA GLY A 105 -13.63 4.15 -2.63
C GLY A 105 -12.27 3.88 -3.29
N LEU A 106 -11.70 4.86 -4.00
CA LEU A 106 -10.35 4.75 -4.55
C LEU A 106 -9.28 4.63 -3.46
N GLU A 107 -9.37 5.45 -2.41
CA GLU A 107 -8.44 5.43 -1.28
C GLU A 107 -8.51 4.11 -0.51
N GLU A 108 -9.72 3.60 -0.26
CA GLU A 108 -9.96 2.31 0.40
C GLU A 108 -9.39 1.14 -0.44
N ALA A 109 -9.67 1.12 -1.74
CA ALA A 109 -9.14 0.10 -2.65
C ALA A 109 -7.60 0.11 -2.67
N HIS A 110 -6.98 1.29 -2.79
CA HIS A 110 -5.52 1.41 -2.72
C HIS A 110 -4.96 1.02 -1.35
N GLY A 111 -5.66 1.34 -0.26
CA GLY A 111 -5.30 0.93 1.08
C GLY A 111 -5.23 -0.60 1.22
N LEU A 112 -6.21 -1.31 0.66
CA LEU A 112 -6.22 -2.78 0.62
C LEU A 112 -5.09 -3.34 -0.24
N GLU A 113 -4.85 -2.78 -1.43
CA GLU A 113 -3.72 -3.19 -2.27
C GLU A 113 -2.38 -2.99 -1.57
N PHE A 114 -2.21 -1.88 -0.85
CA PHE A 114 -1.00 -1.58 -0.09
C PHE A 114 -0.79 -2.53 1.09
N GLN A 115 -1.86 -2.88 1.82
CA GLN A 115 -1.80 -3.89 2.87
C GLN A 115 -1.42 -5.26 2.30
N ASN A 116 -2.05 -5.67 1.20
CA ASN A 116 -1.74 -6.93 0.54
C ASN A 116 -0.29 -6.96 0.02
N PHE A 117 0.18 -5.86 -0.57
CA PHE A 117 1.57 -5.69 -0.98
C PHE A 117 2.53 -5.92 0.19
N ASN A 118 2.28 -5.28 1.34
CA ASN A 118 3.13 -5.44 2.52
C ASN A 118 3.10 -6.87 3.05
N LYS A 119 1.91 -7.51 3.09
CA LYS A 119 1.78 -8.90 3.52
C LYS A 119 2.65 -9.82 2.66
N ILE A 120 2.48 -9.78 1.34
CA ILE A 120 3.23 -10.63 0.40
C ILE A 120 4.74 -10.37 0.53
N TRP A 121 5.16 -9.11 0.68
CA TRP A 121 6.58 -8.78 0.79
C TRP A 121 7.19 -9.17 2.13
N ASN A 122 6.43 -9.08 3.22
CA ASN A 122 6.88 -9.59 4.51
C ASN A 122 7.03 -11.11 4.45
N GLU A 123 6.04 -11.84 3.91
CA GLU A 123 6.14 -13.30 3.73
C GLU A 123 7.35 -13.70 2.87
N LYS A 124 7.65 -12.96 1.79
CA LYS A 124 8.85 -13.19 0.96
C LYS A 124 10.16 -12.93 1.73
N ILE A 125 10.20 -11.92 2.59
CA ILE A 125 11.38 -11.59 3.40
C ILE A 125 11.56 -12.67 4.46
N ASP A 126 10.50 -13.04 5.17
CA ASP A 126 10.51 -14.07 6.21
C ASP A 126 11.01 -15.40 5.64
N ALA A 127 10.48 -15.82 4.48
CA ALA A 127 10.92 -17.03 3.80
C ALA A 127 12.40 -16.96 3.35
N PHE A 128 12.89 -15.76 2.99
CA PHE A 128 14.30 -15.58 2.65
C PHE A 128 15.20 -15.64 3.89
N GLU A 129 14.76 -15.08 5.02
CA GLU A 129 15.50 -15.13 6.29
C GLU A 129 15.56 -16.56 6.83
N GLU A 130 14.46 -17.31 6.75
CA GLU A 130 14.43 -18.74 7.07
C GLU A 130 15.41 -19.53 6.17
N TYR A 131 15.37 -19.30 4.86
CA TYR A 131 16.31 -19.91 3.92
C TYR A 131 17.78 -19.57 4.23
N GLN A 132 18.06 -18.33 4.64
CA GLN A 132 19.40 -17.91 5.06
C GLN A 132 19.86 -18.70 6.28
N LEU A 133 19.00 -18.83 7.30
CA LEU A 133 19.30 -19.56 8.53
C LEU A 133 19.52 -21.05 8.28
N ASP A 134 18.71 -21.68 7.44
CA ASP A 134 18.90 -23.09 7.05
C ASP A 134 20.25 -23.30 6.35
N GLU A 135 20.57 -22.47 5.36
CA GLU A 135 21.82 -22.60 4.62
C GLU A 135 23.06 -22.35 5.51
N GLU A 136 22.99 -21.40 6.44
CA GLU A 136 24.04 -21.18 7.45
C GLU A 136 24.15 -22.38 8.40
N GLY A 137 23.02 -22.93 8.87
CA GLY A 137 22.97 -24.10 9.74
C GLY A 137 23.59 -25.34 9.10
N ARG A 138 23.22 -25.63 7.85
CA ARG A 138 23.76 -26.77 7.07
C ARG A 138 25.26 -26.62 6.84
N LEU A 139 25.74 -25.40 6.60
CA LEU A 139 27.17 -25.15 6.44
C LEU A 139 27.93 -25.38 7.75
N LEU A 140 27.40 -24.90 8.88
CA LEU A 140 27.99 -25.11 10.20
C LEU A 140 28.00 -26.58 10.61
N GLU A 141 26.91 -27.31 10.34
CA GLU A 141 26.85 -28.75 10.59
C GLU A 141 27.93 -29.49 9.79
N ARG A 142 28.10 -29.15 8.51
CA ARG A 142 29.16 -29.72 7.67
C ARG A 142 30.55 -29.41 8.23
N HIS A 143 30.79 -28.17 8.67
CA HIS A 143 32.07 -27.77 9.27
C HIS A 143 32.35 -28.51 10.58
N SER A 144 31.33 -28.65 11.43
CA SER A 144 31.41 -29.40 12.69
C SER A 144 31.72 -30.89 12.44
N ASN A 145 31.03 -31.50 11.48
CA ASN A 145 31.26 -32.90 11.10
C ASN A 145 32.67 -33.10 10.54
N GLU A 146 33.15 -32.19 9.68
CA GLU A 146 34.50 -32.27 9.12
C GLU A 146 35.60 -32.14 10.20
N LEU A 147 35.44 -31.22 11.16
CA LEU A 147 36.37 -31.11 12.30
C LEU A 147 36.30 -32.36 13.18
N SER A 148 35.12 -32.88 13.46
CA SER A 148 34.92 -34.10 14.24
C SER A 148 35.60 -35.31 13.59
N THR A 149 35.41 -35.51 12.27
CA THR A 149 36.07 -36.58 11.53
C THR A 149 37.58 -36.39 11.50
N PHE A 150 38.06 -35.15 11.33
CA PHE A 150 39.48 -34.85 11.38
C PHE A 150 40.09 -35.20 12.76
N HIS A 151 39.45 -34.80 13.87
CA HIS A 151 39.92 -35.16 15.21
C HIS A 151 39.88 -36.66 15.48
N ALA A 152 38.85 -37.35 14.99
CA ALA A 152 38.76 -38.81 15.08
C ALA A 152 39.89 -39.49 14.28
N GLU A 153 40.16 -39.03 13.05
CA GLU A 153 41.28 -39.50 12.23
C GLU A 153 42.62 -39.27 12.93
N MET A 154 42.85 -38.08 13.50
CA MET A 154 44.10 -37.76 14.21
C MET A 154 44.31 -38.60 15.48
N THR A 155 43.22 -38.96 16.16
CA THR A 155 43.24 -39.83 17.35
C THR A 155 43.48 -41.29 16.98
N ASN A 156 42.85 -41.76 15.90
CA ASN A 156 42.94 -43.14 15.43
C ASN A 156 44.21 -43.43 14.62
N THR A 157 44.90 -42.40 14.10
CA THR A 157 46.21 -42.59 13.47
C THR A 157 47.24 -43.06 14.50
N GLU A 158 47.57 -44.35 14.41
CA GLU A 158 48.66 -44.95 15.17
C GLU A 158 49.97 -44.16 14.99
N PRO A 159 50.84 -44.10 16.00
CA PRO A 159 52.16 -43.54 15.84
C PRO A 159 52.91 -44.33 14.76
N ARG A 160 53.03 -43.75 13.56
CA ARG A 160 53.90 -44.29 12.51
C ARG A 160 55.28 -44.50 13.14
N HIS A 161 55.81 -45.73 13.06
CA HIS A 161 56.99 -46.19 13.81
C HIS A 161 57.99 -45.06 14.02
N VAL A 162 58.02 -44.57 15.25
CA VAL A 162 58.85 -43.44 15.63
C VAL A 162 60.30 -43.86 15.48
N LYS A 163 61.07 -43.13 14.68
CA LYS A 163 62.49 -43.42 14.48
C LYS A 163 63.29 -42.74 15.58
N TYR A 164 63.60 -43.49 16.63
CA TYR A 164 64.51 -43.05 17.68
C TYR A 164 65.92 -42.82 17.13
N SER A 165 66.70 -41.98 17.80
CA SER A 165 68.07 -41.71 17.39
C SER A 165 68.94 -42.96 17.45
N LYS A 166 69.98 -42.96 16.62
CA LYS A 166 71.00 -44.02 16.62
C LYS A 166 71.67 -44.17 17.99
N ASP A 167 71.80 -43.07 18.74
CA ASP A 167 72.42 -43.06 20.06
C ASP A 167 71.53 -43.74 21.11
N LEU A 168 70.21 -43.49 21.08
CA LEU A 168 69.27 -44.21 21.95
C LEU A 168 69.27 -45.71 21.65
N LEU A 169 69.24 -46.09 20.37
CA LEU A 169 69.28 -47.49 19.94
C LEU A 169 70.57 -48.17 20.41
N ASN A 170 71.73 -47.51 20.23
CA ASN A 170 73.02 -48.02 20.71
C ASN A 170 73.03 -48.21 22.23
N LEU A 171 72.49 -47.25 23.00
CA LEU A 171 72.39 -47.37 24.46
C LEU A 171 71.50 -48.54 24.88
N ARG A 172 70.39 -48.80 24.17
CA ARG A 172 69.53 -49.96 24.41
C ARG A 172 70.24 -51.28 24.08
N THR A 173 71.04 -51.33 23.01
CA THR A 173 71.87 -52.51 22.68
C THR A 173 72.96 -52.76 23.74
N ILE A 174 73.65 -51.71 24.20
CA ILE A 174 74.66 -51.79 25.27
C ILE A 174 74.01 -52.25 26.58
N GLN A 175 72.85 -51.68 26.94
CA GLN A 175 72.07 -52.09 28.11
C GLN A 175 71.75 -53.58 28.06
N GLN A 176 71.27 -54.08 26.91
CA GLN A 176 70.91 -55.48 26.73
C GLN A 176 72.14 -56.40 26.84
N SER A 177 73.26 -56.02 26.21
CA SER A 177 74.51 -56.78 26.29
C SER A 177 75.04 -56.88 27.73
N LEU A 178 75.05 -55.77 28.47
CA LEU A 178 75.46 -55.74 29.89
C LEU A 178 74.52 -56.57 30.77
N ALA A 179 73.22 -56.58 30.47
CA ALA A 179 72.25 -57.41 31.19
C ALA A 179 72.48 -58.91 30.92
N THR A 180 72.77 -59.30 29.66
CA THR A 180 73.13 -60.69 29.31
C THR A 180 74.42 -61.14 30.00
N GLN A 181 75.39 -60.23 30.14
CA GLN A 181 76.65 -60.45 30.87
C GLN A 181 76.49 -60.42 32.40
N ARG A 182 75.27 -60.24 32.93
CA ARG A 182 74.95 -60.11 34.37
C ARG A 182 75.61 -58.92 35.07
N ALA A 183 76.09 -57.92 34.32
CA ALA A 183 76.65 -56.68 34.83
C ALA A 183 75.55 -55.66 35.16
N TYR A 184 74.71 -55.98 36.15
CA TYR A 184 73.48 -55.22 36.44
C TYR A 184 73.72 -53.77 36.85
N GLY A 185 74.80 -53.48 37.59
CA GLY A 185 75.11 -52.12 38.04
C GLY A 185 75.40 -51.16 36.88
N ASP A 186 76.14 -51.62 35.88
CA ASP A 186 76.46 -50.81 34.70
C ASP A 186 75.30 -50.78 33.70
N ALA A 187 74.55 -51.89 33.56
CA ALA A 187 73.30 -51.89 32.80
C ALA A 187 72.30 -50.87 33.34
N HIS A 188 72.20 -50.69 34.67
CA HIS A 188 71.33 -49.69 35.29
C HIS A 188 71.78 -48.25 34.97
N LYS A 189 73.09 -47.96 34.99
CA LYS A 189 73.62 -46.64 34.61
C LYS A 189 73.33 -46.32 33.14
N VAL A 190 73.47 -47.30 32.25
CA VAL A 190 73.16 -47.13 30.82
C VAL A 190 71.66 -46.95 30.62
N LYS A 191 70.82 -47.69 31.36
CA LYS A 191 69.37 -47.51 31.37
C LYS A 191 68.98 -46.08 31.72
N LEU A 192 69.50 -45.52 32.83
CA LEU A 192 69.17 -44.14 33.24
C LEU A 192 69.53 -43.11 32.16
N LYS A 193 70.66 -43.29 31.47
CA LYS A 193 71.06 -42.44 30.34
C LYS A 193 70.12 -42.61 29.15
N GLY A 194 69.74 -43.85 28.81
CA GLY A 194 68.79 -44.17 27.75
C GLY A 194 67.41 -43.59 28.01
N ASP A 195 66.86 -43.80 29.20
CA ASP A 195 65.53 -43.30 29.60
C ASP A 195 65.47 -41.76 29.54
N LYS A 196 66.56 -41.06 29.88
CA LYS A 196 66.65 -39.60 29.74
C LYS A 196 66.59 -39.14 28.28
N ILE A 197 67.30 -39.81 27.38
CA ILE A 197 67.30 -39.47 25.95
C ILE A 197 65.95 -39.83 25.32
N GLU A 198 65.38 -40.97 25.69
CA GLU A 198 64.06 -41.41 25.26
C GLU A 198 62.98 -40.39 25.63
N ALA A 199 62.99 -39.87 26.85
CA ALA A 199 62.03 -38.85 27.27
C ALA A 199 62.11 -37.57 26.40
N ILE A 200 63.33 -37.10 26.11
CA ILE A 200 63.55 -35.91 25.27
C ILE A 200 63.10 -36.15 23.82
N GLU A 201 63.44 -37.31 23.25
CA GLU A 201 63.03 -37.66 21.89
C GLU A 201 61.52 -37.85 21.80
N PHE A 202 60.91 -38.50 22.79
CA PHE A 202 59.47 -38.67 22.87
C PHE A 202 58.73 -37.33 22.91
N GLU A 203 59.17 -36.36 23.73
CA GLU A 203 58.60 -35.02 23.75
C GLU A 203 58.76 -34.30 22.41
N LYS A 204 59.93 -34.42 21.77
CA LYS A 204 60.19 -33.80 20.47
C LYS A 204 59.25 -34.37 19.39
N ILE A 205 59.11 -35.69 19.32
CA ILE A 205 58.22 -36.36 18.37
C ILE A 205 56.76 -36.01 18.63
N SER A 206 56.34 -35.96 19.91
CA SER A 206 55.00 -35.54 20.30
C SER A 206 54.72 -34.10 19.85
N ARG A 207 55.69 -33.19 20.02
CA ARG A 207 55.59 -31.80 19.57
C ARG A 207 55.50 -31.67 18.06
N GLU A 208 56.36 -32.35 17.30
CA GLU A 208 56.32 -32.33 15.83
C GLU A 208 54.98 -32.88 15.29
N LYS A 209 54.42 -33.90 15.95
CA LYS A 209 53.10 -34.44 15.64
C LYS A 209 52.00 -33.40 15.91
N GLN A 210 52.06 -32.73 17.06
CA GLN A 210 51.10 -31.69 17.44
C GLN A 210 51.15 -30.49 16.49
N GLU A 211 52.34 -30.00 16.13
CA GLU A 211 52.50 -28.90 15.16
C GLU A 211 51.94 -29.26 13.78
N LEU A 212 52.11 -30.51 13.34
CA LEU A 212 51.52 -30.98 12.09
C LEU A 212 49.98 -30.99 12.16
N TYR A 213 49.42 -31.38 13.30
CA TYR A 213 47.98 -31.41 13.53
C TYR A 213 47.40 -30.00 13.52
N GLU A 214 47.99 -29.08 14.28
CA GLU A 214 47.59 -27.67 14.32
C GLU A 214 47.69 -27.01 12.95
N ARG A 215 48.74 -27.31 12.17
CA ARG A 215 48.85 -26.79 10.80
C ARG A 215 47.76 -27.32 9.88
N LYS A 216 47.33 -28.58 10.03
CA LYS A 216 46.25 -29.16 9.22
C LYS A 216 44.90 -28.60 9.64
N GLU A 217 44.63 -28.55 10.94
CA GLU A 217 43.42 -27.97 11.51
C GLU A 217 43.26 -26.50 11.13
N GLY A 218 44.34 -25.71 11.23
CA GLY A 218 44.35 -24.31 10.82
C GLY A 218 43.96 -24.11 9.35
N LYS A 219 44.35 -25.03 8.44
CA LYS A 219 43.91 -24.98 7.03
C LYS A 219 42.41 -25.27 6.88
N ILE A 220 41.88 -26.22 7.64
CA ILE A 220 40.46 -26.57 7.64
C ILE A 220 39.65 -25.36 8.14
N LEU A 221 40.04 -24.78 9.27
CA LEU A 221 39.40 -23.59 9.85
C LEU A 221 39.47 -22.38 8.92
N GLN A 222 40.62 -22.15 8.28
CA GLN A 222 40.77 -21.07 7.30
C GLN A 222 39.81 -21.25 6.12
N ARG A 223 39.67 -22.47 5.60
CA ARG A 223 38.71 -22.78 4.53
C ARG A 223 37.27 -22.56 5.00
N HIS A 224 36.91 -23.03 6.20
CA HIS A 224 35.59 -22.80 6.80
C HIS A 224 35.26 -21.31 6.89
N GLN A 225 36.21 -20.49 7.34
CA GLN A 225 36.05 -19.04 7.42
C GLN A 225 35.80 -18.41 6.04
N GLN A 226 36.53 -18.85 5.01
CA GLN A 226 36.36 -18.36 3.64
C GLN A 226 35.00 -18.76 3.06
N GLU A 227 34.57 -20.00 3.25
CA GLU A 227 33.25 -20.49 2.81
C GLU A 227 32.12 -19.70 3.47
N PHE A 228 32.22 -19.47 4.77
CA PHE A 228 31.22 -18.72 5.53
C PHE A 228 31.17 -17.25 5.11
N ALA A 229 32.34 -16.62 4.88
CA ALA A 229 32.41 -15.26 4.36
C ALA A 229 31.80 -15.14 2.94
N ALA A 230 32.05 -16.12 2.07
CA ALA A 230 31.48 -16.16 0.74
C ALA A 230 29.95 -16.36 0.78
N LEU A 231 29.45 -17.23 1.66
CA LEU A 231 28.02 -17.41 1.89
C LEU A 231 27.37 -16.10 2.36
N ARG A 232 27.92 -15.46 3.39
CA ARG A 232 27.41 -14.18 3.91
C ARG A 232 27.38 -13.08 2.85
N LYS A 233 28.42 -12.98 2.02
CA LYS A 233 28.47 -12.00 0.93
C LYS A 233 27.35 -12.24 -0.10
N ARG A 234 27.12 -13.50 -0.46
CA ARG A 234 26.04 -13.90 -1.37
C ARG A 234 24.66 -13.61 -0.78
N MET A 235 24.43 -13.92 0.49
CA MET A 235 23.18 -13.62 1.19
C MET A 235 22.93 -12.12 1.30
N ALA A 236 23.95 -11.33 1.63
CA ALA A 236 23.87 -9.86 1.65
C ALA A 236 23.52 -9.28 0.27
N SER A 237 24.12 -9.78 -0.82
CA SER A 237 23.77 -9.35 -2.18
C SER A 237 22.31 -9.65 -2.51
N ARG A 238 21.85 -10.87 -2.20
CA ARG A 238 20.47 -11.29 -2.46
C ARG A 238 19.45 -10.50 -1.64
N LYS A 239 19.77 -10.18 -0.38
CA LYS A 239 18.96 -9.28 0.45
C LYS A 239 18.82 -7.90 -0.19
N LEU A 240 19.92 -7.32 -0.65
CA LEU A 240 19.92 -6.02 -1.31
C LEU A 240 19.12 -6.03 -2.61
N GLU A 241 19.15 -7.13 -3.36
CA GLU A 241 18.31 -7.32 -4.54
C GLU A 241 16.82 -7.38 -4.19
N LEU A 242 16.45 -8.11 -3.14
CA LEU A 242 15.07 -8.15 -2.64
C LEU A 242 14.58 -6.77 -2.19
N GLU A 243 15.39 -6.01 -1.47
CA GLU A 243 15.07 -4.64 -1.05
C GLU A 243 14.85 -3.70 -2.25
N ARG A 244 15.71 -3.79 -3.27
CA ARG A 244 15.55 -3.03 -4.52
C ARG A 244 14.28 -3.44 -5.27
N ALA A 245 13.99 -4.73 -5.35
CA ALA A 245 12.78 -5.23 -5.98
C ALA A 245 11.52 -4.73 -5.26
N ARG A 246 11.49 -4.80 -3.92
CA ARG A 246 10.41 -4.25 -3.09
C ARG A 246 10.21 -2.77 -3.36
N LYS A 247 11.29 -1.99 -3.35
CA LYS A 247 11.23 -0.54 -3.61
C LYS A 247 10.66 -0.23 -5.00
N LYS A 248 11.11 -0.95 -6.02
CA LYS A 248 10.64 -0.78 -7.40
C LYS A 248 9.15 -1.12 -7.54
N GLU A 249 8.71 -2.24 -6.97
CA GLU A 249 7.29 -2.61 -7.02
C GLU A 249 6.39 -1.65 -6.24
N LEU A 250 6.87 -1.15 -5.09
CA LEU A 250 6.18 -0.11 -4.32
C LEU A 250 6.03 1.18 -5.13
N GLU A 251 7.09 1.61 -5.80
CA GLU A 251 7.05 2.79 -6.68
C GLU A 251 6.03 2.61 -7.80
N MET A 252 6.00 1.43 -8.44
CA MET A 252 5.00 1.11 -9.46
C MET A 252 3.58 1.13 -8.92
N LEU A 253 3.35 0.60 -7.71
CA LEU A 253 2.04 0.62 -7.05
C LEU A 253 1.56 2.06 -6.81
N LEU A 254 2.42 2.91 -6.24
CA LEU A 254 2.13 4.32 -6.00
C LEU A 254 1.90 5.10 -7.29
N MET A 255 2.68 4.80 -8.34
CA MET A 255 2.50 5.41 -9.65
C MET A 255 1.14 5.05 -10.26
N ARG A 256 0.71 3.78 -10.17
CA ARG A 256 -0.63 3.37 -10.62
C ARG A 256 -1.72 4.13 -9.86
N TYR A 257 -1.64 4.20 -8.54
CA TYR A 257 -2.59 4.96 -7.72
C TYR A 257 -2.64 6.43 -8.12
N ASN A 258 -1.49 7.10 -8.22
CA ASN A 258 -1.43 8.51 -8.60
C ASN A 258 -2.02 8.76 -10.00
N ASN A 259 -1.81 7.85 -10.94
CA ASN A 259 -2.38 7.97 -12.28
C ASN A 259 -3.91 7.85 -12.26
N VAL A 260 -4.46 6.86 -11.54
CA VAL A 260 -5.90 6.70 -11.39
C VAL A 260 -6.51 7.90 -10.67
N ARG A 261 -5.88 8.36 -9.58
CA ARG A 261 -6.32 9.53 -8.82
C ARG A 261 -6.36 10.80 -9.68
N ARG A 262 -5.30 11.05 -10.45
CA ARG A 262 -5.27 12.19 -11.39
C ARG A 262 -6.34 12.09 -12.46
N GLY A 263 -6.59 10.89 -12.98
CA GLY A 263 -7.68 10.63 -13.93
C GLY A 263 -9.05 10.96 -13.35
N LEU A 264 -9.30 10.50 -12.12
CA LEU A 264 -10.54 10.81 -11.38
C LEU A 264 -10.66 12.32 -11.14
N GLU A 265 -9.63 12.97 -10.60
CA GLU A 265 -9.60 14.41 -10.37
C GLU A 265 -9.88 15.20 -11.66
N ALA A 266 -9.30 14.78 -12.79
CA ALA A 266 -9.55 15.43 -14.09
C ALA A 266 -11.01 15.28 -14.52
N GLN A 267 -11.60 14.08 -14.39
CA GLN A 267 -13.02 13.85 -14.68
C GLN A 267 -13.93 14.72 -13.80
N GLN A 268 -13.64 14.77 -12.49
CA GLN A 268 -14.39 15.59 -11.54
C GLN A 268 -14.27 17.09 -11.85
N ASN A 269 -13.09 17.56 -12.24
CA ASN A 269 -12.87 18.96 -12.64
C ASN A 269 -13.68 19.33 -13.91
N ILE A 270 -13.78 18.41 -14.88
CA ILE A 270 -14.62 18.61 -16.08
C ILE A 270 -16.09 18.73 -15.67
N ILE A 271 -16.57 17.87 -14.78
CA ILE A 271 -17.95 17.93 -14.25
C ILE A 271 -18.18 19.26 -13.55
N ARG A 272 -17.30 19.65 -12.61
CA ARG A 272 -17.41 20.93 -11.90
C ARG A 272 -17.43 22.13 -12.85
N SER A 273 -16.60 22.13 -13.89
CA SER A 273 -16.60 23.21 -14.90
C SER A 273 -17.92 23.26 -15.67
N LYS A 274 -18.49 22.12 -16.06
CA LYS A 274 -19.79 22.05 -16.74
C LYS A 274 -20.93 22.53 -15.85
N THR A 275 -20.99 22.05 -14.61
CA THR A 275 -22.01 22.45 -13.63
C THR A 275 -21.88 23.92 -13.23
N GLY A 276 -20.66 24.43 -13.03
CA GLY A 276 -20.42 25.85 -12.77
C GLY A 276 -20.88 26.76 -13.91
N ASN A 277 -20.66 26.35 -15.18
CA ASN A 277 -21.19 27.07 -16.33
C ASN A 277 -22.72 27.05 -16.42
N LEU A 278 -23.37 25.96 -16.00
CA LEU A 278 -24.82 25.85 -15.94
C LEU A 278 -25.38 26.82 -14.89
N LEU A 279 -24.87 26.76 -13.65
CA LEU A 279 -25.20 27.70 -12.58
C LEU A 279 -25.04 29.17 -13.00
N LEU A 280 -23.92 29.51 -13.67
CA LEU A 280 -23.65 30.88 -14.11
C LEU A 280 -24.64 31.36 -15.17
N LYS A 281 -25.10 30.49 -16.09
CA LYS A 281 -26.15 30.83 -17.07
C LYS A 281 -27.48 31.11 -16.38
N HIS A 282 -27.84 30.31 -15.38
CA HIS A 282 -29.07 30.52 -14.60
C HIS A 282 -28.99 31.78 -13.72
N ALA A 283 -27.80 32.11 -13.18
CA ALA A 283 -27.57 33.32 -12.40
C ALA A 283 -27.53 34.60 -13.25
N ASN A 284 -26.94 34.58 -14.45
CA ASN A 284 -26.84 35.74 -15.34
C ASN A 284 -28.16 36.09 -16.05
N ASN A 285 -29.19 35.27 -15.92
CA ASN A 285 -30.56 35.62 -16.28
C ASN A 285 -31.18 36.67 -15.31
N LYS A 286 -30.42 37.14 -14.30
CA LYS A 286 -30.72 38.30 -13.44
C LYS A 286 -30.42 39.64 -14.11
N LYS A 287 -30.90 39.87 -15.33
CA LYS A 287 -31.02 41.26 -15.83
C LYS A 287 -32.25 41.93 -15.19
N SER A 288 -32.23 42.15 -13.88
CA SER A 288 -33.07 43.16 -13.23
C SER A 288 -32.59 43.60 -11.84
N ASP A 289 -31.88 42.79 -11.04
CA ASP A 289 -31.65 43.17 -9.63
C ASP A 289 -30.19 43.02 -9.16
N ASN A 290 -29.55 44.17 -8.95
CA ASN A 290 -28.15 44.37 -8.53
C ASN A 290 -27.78 43.80 -7.14
N SER A 291 -28.68 43.10 -6.45
CA SER A 291 -28.43 42.59 -5.09
C SER A 291 -27.94 41.12 -5.06
N GLY A 292 -28.21 40.34 -6.12
CA GLY A 292 -27.87 38.91 -6.16
C GLY A 292 -26.45 38.58 -6.63
N SER A 293 -25.71 39.55 -7.17
CA SER A 293 -24.37 39.36 -7.72
C SER A 293 -23.30 39.25 -6.62
N THR A 294 -23.50 39.92 -5.49
CA THR A 294 -22.55 39.98 -4.37
C THR A 294 -22.40 38.66 -3.63
N VAL A 295 -23.47 37.88 -3.48
CA VAL A 295 -23.44 36.57 -2.78
C VAL A 295 -22.70 35.51 -3.61
N ILE A 296 -22.81 35.57 -4.94
CA ILE A 296 -22.12 34.63 -5.84
C ILE A 296 -20.63 34.98 -5.94
N VAL A 297 -20.29 36.27 -6.04
CA VAL A 297 -18.88 36.73 -6.03
C VAL A 297 -18.20 36.42 -4.70
N SER A 298 -18.91 36.53 -3.57
CA SER A 298 -18.36 36.15 -2.25
C SER A 298 -18.13 34.64 -2.12
N SER A 299 -18.98 33.81 -2.74
CA SER A 299 -18.82 32.36 -2.79
C SER A 299 -17.71 31.89 -3.76
N MET A 300 -17.31 32.75 -4.71
CA MET A 300 -16.15 32.52 -5.56
C MET A 300 -14.83 32.87 -4.84
N ALA A 301 -14.84 33.80 -3.88
CA ALA A 301 -13.66 34.15 -3.08
C ALA A 301 -13.32 33.10 -2.01
N SER A 302 -14.30 32.29 -1.57
CA SER A 302 -14.13 31.23 -0.56
C SER A 302 -13.58 29.91 -1.11
N GLY A 303 -13.24 29.84 -2.40
CA GLY A 303 -12.61 28.65 -3.00
C GLY A 303 -13.56 27.49 -3.33
N ALA A 304 -14.87 27.67 -3.12
CA ALA A 304 -15.88 26.64 -3.40
C ALA A 304 -16.09 26.33 -4.90
N PHE A 305 -15.61 27.18 -5.81
CA PHE A 305 -15.74 27.01 -7.27
C PHE A 305 -14.41 26.95 -8.03
N GLY A 306 -13.34 26.51 -7.36
CA GLY A 306 -12.03 26.31 -7.99
C GLY A 306 -11.15 27.56 -8.01
N PRO A 307 -9.85 27.40 -8.32
CA PRO A 307 -8.85 28.40 -7.99
C PRO A 307 -8.95 29.61 -8.90
N SER A 308 -9.01 30.80 -8.28
CA SER A 308 -8.57 32.02 -8.94
C SER A 308 -7.13 31.81 -9.38
N LEU A 309 -6.92 31.77 -10.69
CA LEU A 309 -5.60 31.86 -11.30
C LEU A 309 -4.94 33.13 -10.77
N LYS A 310 -4.11 32.99 -9.73
CA LYS A 310 -3.17 34.04 -9.33
C LYS A 310 -2.30 34.31 -10.55
N LYS A 311 -2.56 35.45 -11.18
CA LYS A 311 -1.73 36.03 -12.24
C LYS A 311 -0.29 36.02 -11.72
N ARG A 312 0.54 35.16 -12.32
CA ARG A 312 1.98 35.10 -12.07
C ARG A 312 2.53 36.47 -12.45
N GLN A 313 2.77 37.32 -11.45
CA GLN A 313 3.56 38.52 -11.65
C GLN A 313 4.98 38.03 -11.97
N TYR A 314 5.35 38.13 -13.25
CA TYR A 314 6.75 38.24 -13.63
C TYR A 314 7.24 39.56 -13.05
N VAL A 315 8.10 39.47 -12.04
CA VAL A 315 9.04 40.55 -11.71
C VAL A 315 10.41 40.06 -12.12
N GLU A 316 10.88 40.63 -13.21
CA GLU A 316 12.28 40.63 -13.64
C GLU A 316 13.15 41.29 -12.57
N GLY A 317 14.35 40.75 -12.36
CA GLY A 317 15.50 41.48 -11.83
C GLY A 317 15.98 41.05 -10.45
N GLY A 318 17.12 40.37 -10.41
CA GLY A 318 17.98 40.36 -9.22
C GLY A 318 18.53 38.99 -8.80
N SER A 319 19.53 38.49 -9.54
CA SER A 319 20.65 37.74 -8.94
C SER A 319 21.90 38.58 -9.22
N PRO A 320 23.01 38.52 -8.45
CA PRO A 320 23.40 37.44 -7.53
C PRO A 320 23.95 37.93 -6.17
N ASN A 321 24.16 37.02 -5.22
CA ASN A 321 25.50 36.64 -4.70
C ASN A 321 25.44 35.89 -3.35
N ALA A 322 26.46 35.04 -3.18
CA ALA A 322 27.17 34.74 -1.92
C ALA A 322 26.53 33.79 -0.88
N SER A 323 26.99 32.54 -0.95
CA SER A 323 27.70 31.80 0.13
C SER A 323 27.19 31.86 1.56
N MET A 324 26.92 30.69 2.16
CA MET A 324 27.70 30.17 3.29
C MET A 324 27.21 28.78 3.75
N GLN A 325 28.21 27.90 3.91
CA GLN A 325 28.35 26.76 4.83
C GLN A 325 27.45 25.52 4.68
#